data_AF-A0A932BMW9-F1
#
_entry.id   AF-A0A932BMW9-F1
#
_cell.length_a   1.000
_cell.length_b   1.000
_cell.length_c   1.000
_cell.angle_alpha   90.00
_cell.angle_beta   90.00
_cell.angle_gamma   90.00
#
_symmetry.space_group_name_H-M   'P 1'
#
loop_
_entity.id
_entity.type
_entity.pdbx_description
1 polymer ?
#
loop_
_entity_poly.entity_id
_entity_poly.type
_entity_poly.pdbx_seq_one_letter_code
_entity_poly.pdbx_strand_id
1 'polypeptide(L)'
;MPIILASPNTGATVAQTRWWLRQQVSRHIDERNMRLATVTTAGAVDGTSLVSTDLKGFPDDHFLRGEVAFHGGTAANLNLARDVRDFVASTGTVTTTTLPAQVQAGDLFEIRRAGPFYASINTALNEALLSVFNWAYVPTVDTTLRYTSGAVEYTVPSPFALLYDVQYEASGIGKGDWASLPPLTWDVVQGAAALSLSSLATGKMVTNQPLRLLGYRQPRLLASDADETEISPNYVIAYAVAKLLGNFAGGGSTDPDAHAQRQGFWTNLANVEKLGIRNKKAQSARRVRW
;
A
#
# COMPACT_ATOMS: atom_id res chain seq x y z
N MET A 1 21.42 -15.21 8.44
CA MET A 1 20.08 -15.01 9.03
C MET A 1 19.12 -15.96 8.33
N PRO A 2 18.38 -16.82 9.04
CA PRO A 2 17.34 -17.63 8.42
C PRO A 2 16.22 -16.71 7.94
N ILE A 3 16.00 -16.65 6.62
CA ILE A 3 14.80 -16.04 6.06
C ILE A 3 13.65 -16.97 6.44
N ILE A 4 12.86 -16.57 7.42
CA ILE A 4 11.58 -17.23 7.72
C ILE A 4 10.65 -16.88 6.55
N LEU A 5 10.69 -17.68 5.49
CA LEU A 5 9.66 -17.66 4.45
C LEU A 5 8.38 -18.17 5.11
N ALA A 6 7.50 -17.24 5.50
CA ALA A 6 6.18 -17.59 5.99
C ALA A 6 5.51 -18.49 4.94
N SER A 7 4.99 -19.63 5.42
CA SER A 7 4.18 -20.58 4.65
C SER A 7 3.12 -19.83 3.81
N PRO A 8 2.75 -20.29 2.60
CA PRO A 8 1.69 -19.69 1.80
C PRO A 8 0.36 -19.73 2.58
N ASN A 9 0.09 -18.66 3.31
CA ASN A 9 -1.07 -18.53 4.16
C ASN A 9 -2.28 -18.26 3.28
N THR A 10 -3.20 -19.21 3.25
CA THR A 10 -4.54 -19.08 2.66
C THR A 10 -5.56 -18.45 3.62
N GLY A 11 -5.12 -18.03 4.81
CA GLY A 11 -5.90 -17.25 5.77
C GLY A 11 -5.67 -15.75 5.58
N ALA A 12 -6.73 -14.95 5.74
CA ALA A 12 -6.76 -13.49 5.54
C ALA A 12 -5.44 -12.82 5.95
N THR A 13 -4.66 -12.39 4.95
CA THR A 13 -3.42 -11.66 5.17
C THR A 13 -3.79 -10.39 5.94
N VAL A 14 -3.31 -10.25 7.17
CA VAL A 14 -3.46 -9.01 7.94
C VAL A 14 -2.96 -7.89 7.05
N ALA A 15 -3.85 -6.96 6.71
CA ALA A 15 -3.53 -5.85 5.83
C ALA A 15 -2.36 -5.08 6.44
N GLN A 16 -1.29 -4.88 5.65
CA GLN A 16 -0.07 -4.25 6.14
C GLN A 16 -0.03 -2.79 5.71
N THR A 17 0.29 -1.89 6.63
CA THR A 17 0.34 -0.46 6.34
C THR A 17 1.61 -0.07 5.58
N ARG A 18 1.60 1.06 4.87
CA ARG A 18 2.78 1.59 4.16
C ARG A 18 3.97 1.76 5.09
N TRP A 19 3.74 2.25 6.30
CA TRP A 19 4.76 2.34 7.34
C TRP A 19 5.44 0.99 7.58
N TRP A 20 4.66 -0.06 7.82
CA TRP A 20 5.19 -1.38 8.10
C TRP A 20 6.00 -1.92 6.92
N LEU A 21 5.47 -1.76 5.69
CA LEU A 21 6.16 -2.18 4.46
C LEU A 21 7.51 -1.48 4.32
N ARG A 22 7.55 -0.17 4.53
CA ARG A 22 8.79 0.62 4.47
C ARG A 22 9.83 0.11 5.46
N GLN A 23 9.43 -0.24 6.68
CA GLN A 23 10.35 -0.80 7.67
C GLN A 23 10.94 -2.14 7.24
N GLN A 24 10.11 -3.02 6.66
CA GLN A 24 10.60 -4.30 6.15
C GLN A 24 11.58 -4.08 4.99
N VAL A 25 11.27 -3.18 4.06
CA VAL A 25 12.18 -2.82 2.96
C VAL A 25 13.52 -2.32 3.51
N SER A 26 13.48 -1.40 4.47
CA SER A 26 14.70 -0.86 5.08
C SER A 26 15.55 -1.91 5.78
N ARG A 27 14.94 -2.85 6.53
CA ARG A 27 15.66 -3.98 7.12
C ARG A 27 16.38 -4.78 6.04
N HIS A 28 15.71 -5.12 4.95
CA HIS A 28 16.33 -5.95 3.90
C HIS A 28 17.40 -5.25 3.07
N ILE A 29 17.40 -3.91 3.02
CA ILE A 29 18.45 -3.14 2.35
C ILE A 29 19.64 -2.96 3.27
N ASP A 30 19.42 -2.43 4.47
CA ASP A 30 20.47 -2.10 5.42
C ASP A 30 19.95 -2.04 6.87
N GLU A 31 19.99 -3.21 7.54
CA GLU A 31 19.58 -3.37 8.95
C GLU A 31 20.39 -2.49 9.92
N ARG A 32 21.60 -2.06 9.54
CA ARG A 32 22.51 -1.35 10.46
C ARG A 32 22.20 0.12 10.53
N ASN A 33 21.72 0.70 9.43
CA ASN A 33 21.58 2.14 9.27
C ASN A 33 20.17 2.69 9.53
N MET A 34 19.18 1.84 9.85
CA MET A 34 17.83 2.26 10.24
C MET A 34 17.52 1.83 11.68
N ARG A 35 16.94 2.74 12.47
CA ARG A 35 16.47 2.46 13.82
C ARG A 35 15.05 2.97 14.03
N LEU A 36 14.30 2.19 14.80
CA LEU A 36 13.01 2.59 15.33
C LEU A 36 13.21 3.03 16.76
N ALA A 37 12.58 4.12 17.13
CA ALA A 37 12.78 4.74 18.42
C ALA A 37 11.51 5.45 18.87
N THR A 38 11.39 5.61 20.18
CA THR A 38 10.35 6.39 20.84
C THR A 38 10.97 7.64 21.43
N VAL A 39 10.30 8.76 21.28
CA VAL A 39 10.71 10.01 21.92
C VAL A 39 10.49 9.87 23.43
N THR A 40 11.54 10.08 24.19
CA THR A 40 11.52 9.89 25.65
C THR A 40 11.28 11.18 26.40
N THR A 41 11.71 12.31 25.85
CA THR A 41 11.50 13.65 26.40
C THR A 41 11.03 14.55 25.28
N ALA A 42 10.07 15.42 25.56
CA ALA A 42 9.61 16.42 24.60
C ALA A 42 10.81 17.21 24.04
N GLY A 43 10.77 17.46 22.73
CA GLY A 43 11.79 18.20 22.03
C GLY A 43 11.80 19.69 22.38
N ALA A 44 12.70 20.45 21.75
CA ALA A 44 12.63 21.90 21.80
C ALA A 44 11.30 22.42 21.21
N VAL A 45 10.77 23.51 21.77
CA VAL A 45 9.48 24.11 21.38
C VAL A 45 9.46 24.54 19.91
N ASP A 46 10.63 24.87 19.36
CA ASP A 46 10.82 25.21 17.95
C ASP A 46 10.82 23.99 17.01
N GLY A 47 10.63 22.77 17.54
CA GLY A 47 10.58 21.54 16.74
C GLY A 47 11.91 21.16 16.09
N THR A 48 13.05 21.64 16.61
CA THR A 48 14.38 21.36 16.03
C THR A 48 15.09 20.18 16.66
N SER A 49 14.56 19.59 17.73
CA SER A 49 15.20 18.46 18.41
C SER A 49 14.20 17.44 18.93
N LEU A 50 14.70 16.23 19.14
CA LEU A 50 14.03 15.16 19.86
C LEU A 50 15.06 14.38 20.67
N VAL A 51 14.62 13.71 21.74
CA VAL A 51 15.50 12.91 22.60
C VAL A 51 14.96 11.50 22.71
N SER A 52 15.79 10.49 22.42
CA SER A 52 15.43 9.10 22.59
C SER A 52 16.54 8.27 23.22
N THR A 53 16.21 7.54 24.29
CA THR A 53 17.14 6.60 24.91
C THR A 53 17.37 5.35 24.09
N ASP A 54 16.48 5.04 23.13
CA ASP A 54 16.62 3.89 22.22
C ASP A 54 17.83 4.03 21.29
N LEU A 55 18.34 5.26 21.15
CA LEU A 55 19.52 5.61 20.36
C LEU A 55 20.82 5.60 21.18
N LYS A 56 20.79 5.21 22.46
CA LYS A 56 22.01 5.04 23.25
C LYS A 56 22.85 3.88 22.67
N GLY A 57 24.16 4.07 22.64
CA GLY A 57 25.12 3.09 22.13
C GLY A 57 25.63 3.36 20.71
N PHE A 58 25.04 4.32 20.00
CA PHE A 58 25.65 4.90 18.80
C PHE A 58 26.71 5.94 19.20
N PRO A 59 27.80 6.12 18.42
CA PRO A 59 28.76 7.19 18.65
C PRO A 59 28.16 8.57 18.30
N ASP A 60 28.79 9.64 18.76
CA ASP A 60 28.46 11.02 18.32
C ASP A 60 28.53 11.11 16.79
N ASP A 61 27.68 11.97 16.22
CA ASP A 61 27.53 12.19 14.77
C ASP A 61 27.11 10.95 13.96
N HIS A 62 26.74 9.84 14.60
CA HIS A 62 26.40 8.62 13.86
C HIS A 62 25.30 8.84 12.83
N PHE A 63 24.26 9.61 13.18
CA PHE A 63 23.13 9.89 12.30
C PHE A 63 23.26 11.21 11.52
N LEU A 64 24.41 11.88 11.56
CA LEU A 64 24.62 13.14 10.85
C LEU A 64 24.38 13.00 9.34
N ARG A 65 23.64 13.96 8.74
CA ARG A 65 23.15 13.92 7.34
C ARG A 65 22.18 12.78 7.03
N GLY A 66 21.69 12.13 8.08
CA GLY A 66 20.61 11.19 8.02
C GLY A 66 19.24 11.85 7.85
N GLU A 67 18.20 11.04 7.99
CA GLU A 67 16.81 11.46 7.93
C GLU A 67 16.03 10.83 9.08
N VAL A 68 15.10 11.60 9.67
CA VAL A 68 14.12 11.10 10.64
C VAL A 68 12.72 11.26 10.07
N ALA A 69 11.86 10.26 10.27
CA ALA A 69 10.46 10.32 9.89
C ALA A 69 9.54 9.82 11.00
N PHE A 70 8.45 10.55 11.25
CA PHE A 70 7.49 10.22 12.30
C PHE A 70 6.31 9.41 11.76
N HIS A 71 5.90 8.41 12.54
CA HIS A 71 4.85 7.47 12.15
C HIS A 71 3.83 7.20 13.26
N GLY A 72 3.97 7.86 14.42
CA GLY A 72 3.00 7.83 15.50
C GLY A 72 3.20 9.01 16.43
N GLY A 73 2.13 9.44 17.09
CA GLY A 73 2.15 10.59 18.01
C GLY A 73 1.66 11.89 17.37
N THR A 74 2.38 12.99 17.57
CA THR A 74 2.01 14.35 17.14
C THR A 74 1.59 14.43 15.67
N ALA A 75 0.31 14.66 15.42
CA ALA A 75 -0.30 14.58 14.07
C ALA A 75 0.37 15.49 13.03
N ALA A 76 0.78 16.70 13.42
CA ALA A 76 1.43 17.66 12.53
C ALA A 76 2.81 17.21 12.03
N ASN A 77 3.43 16.23 12.68
CA ASN A 77 4.75 15.70 12.32
C ASN A 77 4.66 14.41 11.48
N LEU A 78 3.49 13.77 11.39
CA LEU A 78 3.32 12.49 10.70
C LEU A 78 3.57 12.60 9.19
N ASN A 79 4.13 11.53 8.60
CA ASN A 79 4.49 11.45 7.17
C ASN A 79 5.52 12.48 6.70
N LEU A 80 6.16 13.20 7.61
CA LEU A 80 7.22 14.15 7.30
C LEU A 80 8.58 13.51 7.58
N ALA A 81 9.48 13.70 6.63
CA ALA A 81 10.89 13.40 6.80
C ALA A 81 11.66 14.70 7.07
N ARG A 82 12.66 14.64 7.95
CA ARG A 82 13.53 15.78 8.29
C ARG A 82 14.98 15.34 8.29
N ASP A 83 15.86 16.20 7.78
CA ASP A 83 17.29 15.96 7.79
C ASP A 83 17.82 16.03 9.22
N VAL A 84 18.70 15.10 9.57
CA VAL A 84 19.43 15.11 10.84
C VAL A 84 20.66 16.02 10.71
N ARG A 85 20.68 17.08 11.52
CA ARG A 85 21.73 18.11 11.56
C ARG A 85 22.83 17.81 12.56
N ASP A 86 22.53 17.07 13.62
CA ASP A 86 23.47 16.69 14.68
C ASP A 86 22.90 15.50 15.47
N PHE A 87 23.79 14.69 16.06
CA PHE A 87 23.44 13.63 17.00
C PHE A 87 24.43 13.56 18.15
N VAL A 88 23.93 13.78 19.37
CA VAL A 88 24.69 13.72 20.61
C VAL A 88 24.38 12.41 21.34
N ALA A 89 25.33 11.48 21.35
CA ALA A 89 25.17 10.13 21.88
C ALA A 89 24.95 10.08 23.39
N SER A 90 25.61 10.97 24.14
CA SER A 90 25.53 11.00 25.60
C SER A 90 24.11 11.22 26.11
N THR A 91 23.32 12.03 25.39
CA THR A 91 21.92 12.33 25.72
C THR A 91 20.92 11.59 24.83
N GLY A 92 21.35 11.07 23.67
CA GLY A 92 20.44 10.55 22.64
C GLY A 92 19.65 11.66 21.94
N THR A 93 20.20 12.88 21.92
CA THR A 93 19.57 14.04 21.28
C THR A 93 19.84 14.01 19.78
N VAL A 94 18.77 14.11 18.99
CA VAL A 94 18.83 14.29 17.54
C VAL A 94 18.38 15.71 17.23
N THR A 95 19.22 16.48 16.54
CA THR A 95 18.86 17.80 16.01
C THR A 95 18.43 17.64 14.56
N THR A 96 17.32 18.24 14.16
CA THR A 96 16.71 18.08 12.84
C THR A 96 16.48 19.42 12.16
N THR A 97 16.12 19.40 10.88
CA THR A 97 15.41 20.55 10.30
C THR A 97 14.05 20.75 11.02
N THR A 98 13.58 21.98 11.08
CA THR A 98 12.39 22.38 11.85
C THR A 98 11.16 21.54 11.51
N LEU A 99 10.56 20.96 12.54
CA LEU A 99 9.27 20.30 12.47
C LEU A 99 8.12 21.31 12.61
N PRO A 100 6.94 21.06 12.02
CA PRO A 100 5.79 21.96 12.14
C PRO A 100 5.25 22.10 13.56
N ALA A 101 5.51 21.13 14.44
CA ALA A 101 5.11 21.16 15.84
C ALA A 101 6.20 20.55 16.74
N GLN A 102 6.22 20.99 18.00
CA GLN A 102 7.08 20.40 19.03
C GLN A 102 6.79 18.90 19.18
N VAL A 103 7.86 18.10 19.13
CA VAL A 103 7.81 16.66 19.35
C VAL A 103 7.49 16.36 20.81
N GLN A 104 6.57 15.42 21.05
CA GLN A 104 6.14 15.03 22.39
C GLN A 104 6.75 13.69 22.82
N ALA A 105 6.86 13.48 24.13
CA ALA A 105 7.21 12.16 24.65
C ALA A 105 6.16 11.12 24.23
N GLY A 106 6.61 9.96 23.78
CA GLY A 106 5.76 8.91 23.20
C GLY A 106 5.60 8.98 21.69
N ASP A 107 6.03 10.06 21.02
CA ASP A 107 6.07 10.11 19.56
C ASP A 107 6.98 8.98 19.03
N LEU A 108 6.54 8.32 17.96
CA LEU A 108 7.24 7.19 17.35
C LEU A 108 7.89 7.63 16.04
N PHE A 109 9.17 7.30 15.89
CA PHE A 109 9.94 7.69 14.71
C PHE A 109 10.89 6.59 14.24
N GLU A 110 11.24 6.69 12.96
CA GLU A 110 12.36 5.98 12.36
C GLU A 110 13.46 6.98 12.03
N ILE A 111 14.72 6.63 12.32
CA ILE A 111 15.90 7.43 11.99
C ILE A 111 16.85 6.60 11.14
N ARG A 112 17.48 7.26 10.15
CA ARG A 112 18.36 6.62 9.17
C ARG A 112 19.61 7.44 8.96
N ARG A 113 20.76 6.78 8.85
CA ARG A 113 22.03 7.46 8.55
C ARG A 113 22.27 7.64 7.05
N ALA A 114 22.05 6.58 6.28
CA ALA A 114 22.44 6.50 4.87
C ALA A 114 21.52 5.52 4.13
N GLY A 115 21.67 5.47 2.80
CA GLY A 115 20.90 4.61 1.91
C GLY A 115 19.65 5.30 1.37
N PRO A 116 18.62 4.55 0.96
CA PRO A 116 17.39 5.15 0.48
C PRO A 116 16.67 5.91 1.58
N PHE A 117 16.49 7.20 1.30
CA PHE A 117 15.62 8.06 2.08
C PHE A 117 14.15 7.67 1.89
N TYR A 118 13.34 8.15 2.82
CA TYR A 118 11.93 7.85 2.97
C TYR A 118 11.14 8.00 1.67
N ALA A 119 11.35 9.11 0.95
CA ALA A 119 10.69 9.39 -0.31
C ALA A 119 11.00 8.31 -1.37
N SER A 120 12.26 7.88 -1.49
CA SER A 120 12.66 6.84 -2.43
C SER A 120 12.02 5.50 -2.12
N ILE A 121 11.89 5.15 -0.83
CA ILE A 121 11.20 3.90 -0.45
C ILE A 121 9.72 3.98 -0.78
N ASN A 122 9.04 5.07 -0.41
CA ASN A 122 7.62 5.22 -0.70
C ASN A 122 7.34 5.19 -2.22
N THR A 123 8.22 5.80 -3.02
CA THR A 123 8.18 5.69 -4.48
C THR A 123 8.33 4.25 -4.92
N ALA A 124 9.33 3.51 -4.42
CA ALA A 124 9.54 2.10 -4.79
C ALA A 124 8.37 1.18 -4.39
N LEU A 125 7.72 1.44 -3.25
CA LEU A 125 6.51 0.73 -2.82
C LEU A 125 5.34 0.98 -3.80
N ASN A 126 5.11 2.24 -4.18
CA ASN A 126 4.05 2.59 -5.13
C ASN A 126 4.35 2.08 -6.55
N GLU A 127 5.61 2.08 -6.96
CA GLU A 127 6.03 1.49 -8.24
C GLU A 127 5.83 -0.03 -8.27
N ALA A 128 5.99 -0.72 -7.12
CA ALA A 128 5.62 -2.12 -7.02
C ALA A 128 4.13 -2.32 -7.36
N LEU A 129 3.25 -1.53 -6.74
CA LEU A 129 1.80 -1.57 -6.99
C LEU A 129 1.46 -1.23 -8.45
N LEU A 130 2.10 -0.20 -9.01
CA LEU A 130 1.93 0.18 -10.41
C LEU A 130 2.38 -0.93 -11.37
N SER A 131 3.45 -1.65 -11.05
CA SER A 131 3.99 -2.70 -11.92
C SER A 131 3.09 -3.94 -12.03
N VAL A 132 2.11 -4.09 -11.12
CA VAL A 132 1.07 -5.13 -11.18
C VAL A 132 -0.32 -4.58 -11.45
N PHE A 133 -0.46 -3.27 -11.65
CA PHE A 133 -1.73 -2.56 -11.76
C PHE A 133 -2.69 -3.15 -12.81
N ASN A 134 -2.16 -3.70 -13.90
CA ASN A 134 -2.94 -4.28 -14.99
C ASN A 134 -3.41 -5.73 -14.74
N TRP A 135 -2.93 -6.37 -13.68
CA TRP A 135 -3.17 -7.80 -13.40
C TRP A 135 -3.63 -8.09 -11.98
N ALA A 136 -3.28 -7.23 -11.02
CA ALA A 136 -3.60 -7.36 -9.61
C ALA A 136 -4.93 -6.66 -9.31
N TYR A 137 -6.01 -7.35 -9.63
CA TYR A 137 -7.37 -6.85 -9.44
C TYR A 137 -7.85 -7.11 -8.01
N VAL A 138 -8.35 -6.08 -7.32
CA VAL A 138 -8.91 -6.19 -5.97
C VAL A 138 -10.42 -6.41 -6.06
N PRO A 139 -11.00 -7.48 -5.49
CA PRO A 139 -12.43 -7.70 -5.50
C PRO A 139 -13.19 -6.52 -4.87
N THR A 140 -14.25 -6.08 -5.53
CA THR A 140 -15.09 -4.97 -5.09
C THR A 140 -16.56 -5.35 -5.21
N VAL A 141 -17.35 -4.87 -4.27
CA VAL A 141 -18.80 -5.04 -4.25
C VAL A 141 -19.44 -3.68 -4.09
N ASP A 142 -20.46 -3.40 -4.90
CA ASP A 142 -21.36 -2.26 -4.72
C ASP A 142 -22.80 -2.78 -4.55
N THR A 143 -23.54 -2.12 -3.67
CA THR A 143 -24.96 -2.42 -3.39
C THR A 143 -25.82 -1.16 -3.37
N THR A 144 -25.29 -0.06 -3.93
CA THR A 144 -25.93 1.26 -3.85
C THR A 144 -26.95 1.47 -4.96
N LEU A 145 -26.78 0.79 -6.09
CA LEU A 145 -27.70 0.87 -7.23
C LEU A 145 -29.08 0.28 -6.94
N ARG A 146 -30.10 0.92 -7.48
CA ARG A 146 -31.52 0.51 -7.43
C ARG A 146 -32.06 0.46 -8.84
N TYR A 147 -32.77 -0.61 -9.17
CA TYR A 147 -33.43 -0.75 -10.47
C TYR A 147 -34.59 0.27 -10.60
N THR A 148 -34.70 0.92 -11.76
CA THR A 148 -35.78 1.86 -12.08
C THR A 148 -36.51 1.37 -13.32
N SER A 149 -37.83 1.17 -13.22
CA SER A 149 -38.61 0.71 -14.38
C SER A 149 -38.48 1.66 -15.57
N GLY A 150 -38.21 1.10 -16.75
CA GLY A 150 -37.98 1.85 -17.98
C GLY A 150 -36.54 2.34 -18.18
N ALA A 151 -35.70 2.33 -17.14
CA ALA A 151 -34.28 2.62 -17.29
C ALA A 151 -33.53 1.39 -17.82
N VAL A 152 -32.85 1.58 -18.93
CA VAL A 152 -32.02 0.55 -19.59
C VAL A 152 -30.54 0.68 -19.26
N GLU A 153 -30.12 1.82 -18.72
CA GLU A 153 -28.72 2.12 -18.39
C GLU A 153 -28.60 2.66 -16.96
N TYR A 154 -27.54 2.25 -16.28
CA TYR A 154 -27.22 2.65 -14.90
C TYR A 154 -25.75 3.04 -14.84
N THR A 155 -25.43 4.19 -14.25
CA THR A 155 -24.04 4.57 -14.03
C THR A 155 -23.36 3.54 -13.12
N VAL A 156 -22.27 2.93 -13.58
CA VAL A 156 -21.45 2.04 -12.75
C VAL A 156 -20.69 2.91 -11.76
N PRO A 157 -20.75 2.66 -10.44
CA PRO A 157 -19.98 3.44 -9.48
C PRO A 157 -18.47 3.29 -9.67
N SER A 158 -17.72 4.38 -9.52
CA SER A 158 -16.28 4.29 -9.23
C SER A 158 -16.12 3.54 -7.90
N PRO A 159 -15.20 2.56 -7.75
CA PRO A 159 -13.96 2.40 -8.51
C PRO A 159 -13.89 1.16 -9.44
N PHE A 160 -15.00 0.65 -9.97
CA PHE A 160 -14.92 -0.56 -10.81
C PHE A 160 -14.05 -0.35 -12.06
N ALA A 161 -13.09 -1.26 -12.25
CA ALA A 161 -12.32 -1.41 -13.48
C ALA A 161 -12.85 -2.60 -14.32
N LEU A 162 -13.39 -3.63 -13.64
CA LEU A 162 -13.99 -4.81 -14.24
C LEU A 162 -15.30 -5.15 -13.52
N LEU A 163 -16.29 -5.64 -14.26
CA LEU A 163 -17.49 -6.28 -13.71
C LEU A 163 -17.53 -7.75 -14.15
N TYR A 164 -17.80 -8.66 -13.23
CA TYR A 164 -17.91 -10.08 -13.55
C TYR A 164 -19.28 -10.67 -13.24
N ASP A 165 -20.07 -10.04 -12.36
CA ASP A 165 -21.44 -10.47 -12.06
C ASP A 165 -22.31 -9.28 -11.67
N VAL A 166 -23.59 -9.37 -12.00
CA VAL A 166 -24.62 -8.39 -11.65
C VAL A 166 -25.75 -9.18 -11.03
N GLN A 167 -26.08 -8.85 -9.79
CA GLN A 167 -27.08 -9.55 -9.01
C GLN A 167 -28.24 -8.61 -8.69
N TYR A 168 -29.41 -9.19 -8.49
CA TYR A 168 -30.59 -8.51 -7.98
C TYR A 168 -31.07 -9.24 -6.73
N GLU A 169 -31.72 -8.53 -5.83
CA GLU A 169 -32.27 -9.14 -4.62
C GLU A 169 -33.60 -9.83 -4.91
N ALA A 170 -33.63 -11.17 -4.97
CA ALA A 170 -34.77 -11.93 -5.47
C ALA A 170 -36.08 -11.69 -4.70
N SER A 171 -36.01 -11.49 -3.38
CA SER A 171 -37.20 -11.23 -2.55
C SER A 171 -37.74 -9.80 -2.67
N GLY A 172 -36.92 -8.84 -3.11
CA GLY A 172 -37.28 -7.41 -3.19
C GLY A 172 -37.56 -6.73 -1.84
N ILE A 173 -37.27 -7.39 -0.71
CA ILE A 173 -37.61 -6.91 0.64
C ILE A 173 -36.39 -6.73 1.57
N GLY A 174 -35.18 -6.59 1.03
CA GLY A 174 -33.99 -6.27 1.83
C GLY A 174 -33.39 -7.45 2.62
N LYS A 175 -33.68 -8.70 2.24
CA LYS A 175 -33.19 -9.90 2.94
C LYS A 175 -31.80 -10.38 2.51
N GLY A 176 -31.21 -9.78 1.47
CA GLY A 176 -29.89 -10.17 0.97
C GLY A 176 -29.86 -11.50 0.23
N ASP A 177 -30.99 -11.95 -0.30
CA ASP A 177 -31.09 -13.12 -1.17
C ASP A 177 -30.75 -12.74 -2.62
N TRP A 178 -29.45 -12.72 -2.91
CA TRP A 178 -28.93 -12.28 -4.20
C TRP A 178 -29.02 -13.37 -5.26
N ALA A 179 -29.62 -13.04 -6.41
CA ALA A 179 -29.65 -13.89 -7.60
C ALA A 179 -28.85 -13.23 -8.74
N SER A 180 -27.96 -13.99 -9.38
CA SER A 180 -27.19 -13.51 -10.53
C SER A 180 -28.06 -13.35 -11.77
N LEU A 181 -27.87 -12.24 -12.50
CA LEU A 181 -28.40 -12.06 -13.83
C LEU A 181 -27.60 -12.93 -14.81
N PRO A 182 -28.26 -13.65 -15.75
CA PRO A 182 -27.53 -14.39 -16.77
C PRO A 182 -26.60 -13.47 -17.57
N PRO A 183 -25.39 -13.92 -17.95
CA PRO A 183 -24.42 -13.05 -18.63
C PRO A 183 -24.98 -12.36 -19.88
N LEU A 184 -25.89 -12.98 -20.63
CA LEU A 184 -26.46 -12.39 -21.85
C LEU A 184 -27.50 -11.28 -21.60
N THR A 185 -27.90 -11.04 -20.35
CA THR A 185 -28.96 -10.07 -20.04
C THR A 185 -28.45 -8.72 -19.54
N TRP A 186 -27.13 -8.54 -19.50
CA TRP A 186 -26.50 -7.28 -19.13
C TRP A 186 -25.23 -7.09 -19.94
N ASP A 187 -24.80 -5.84 -20.08
CA ASP A 187 -23.49 -5.50 -20.64
C ASP A 187 -22.95 -4.19 -20.07
N VAL A 188 -21.66 -3.93 -20.28
CA VAL A 188 -21.01 -2.66 -19.92
C VAL A 188 -20.84 -1.82 -21.18
N VAL A 189 -21.51 -0.68 -21.22
CA VAL A 189 -21.37 0.31 -22.29
C VAL A 189 -20.05 1.05 -22.11
N GLN A 190 -19.06 0.69 -22.92
CA GLN A 190 -17.72 1.27 -22.86
C GLN A 190 -17.75 2.76 -23.20
N GLY A 191 -16.99 3.59 -22.46
CA GLY A 191 -16.91 5.05 -22.66
C GLY A 191 -18.02 5.85 -21.96
N ALA A 192 -19.12 5.21 -21.57
CA ALA A 192 -20.15 5.81 -20.71
C ALA A 192 -20.03 5.36 -19.24
N ALA A 193 -19.18 4.36 -18.96
CA ALA A 193 -19.11 3.66 -17.68
C ALA A 193 -20.51 3.28 -17.15
N ALA A 194 -21.36 2.77 -18.04
CA ALA A 194 -22.75 2.42 -17.73
C ALA A 194 -22.99 0.91 -17.86
N LEU A 195 -23.82 0.38 -16.97
CA LEU A 195 -24.39 -0.95 -17.01
C LEU A 195 -25.67 -0.88 -17.84
N SER A 196 -25.71 -1.56 -18.98
CA SER A 196 -26.91 -1.75 -19.78
C SER A 196 -27.60 -3.05 -19.39
N LEU A 197 -28.91 -3.01 -19.17
CA LEU A 197 -29.74 -4.18 -18.86
C LEU A 197 -30.68 -4.45 -20.02
N SER A 198 -30.72 -5.71 -20.48
CA SER A 198 -31.64 -6.12 -21.55
C SER A 198 -33.07 -6.25 -21.02
N SER A 199 -34.05 -6.28 -21.93
CA SER A 199 -35.46 -6.52 -21.58
C SER A 199 -35.69 -7.84 -20.85
N LEU A 200 -34.83 -8.85 -21.07
CA LEU A 200 -34.88 -10.13 -20.37
C LEU A 200 -34.43 -10.03 -18.92
N ALA A 201 -33.50 -9.12 -18.59
CA ALA A 201 -33.16 -8.82 -17.20
C ALA A 201 -34.28 -8.02 -16.54
N THR A 202 -34.76 -6.97 -17.19
CA THR A 202 -35.74 -6.04 -16.60
C THR A 202 -37.09 -6.70 -16.33
N GLY A 203 -37.50 -7.68 -17.13
CA GLY A 203 -38.74 -8.45 -16.89
C GLY A 203 -38.75 -9.28 -15.61
N LYS A 204 -37.61 -9.46 -14.93
CA LYS A 204 -37.51 -10.18 -13.65
C LYS A 204 -37.46 -9.27 -12.44
N MET A 205 -37.42 -7.95 -12.65
CA MET A 205 -37.13 -6.99 -11.59
C MET A 205 -38.29 -6.04 -11.33
N VAL A 206 -38.40 -5.59 -10.09
CA VAL A 206 -39.42 -4.62 -9.63
C VAL A 206 -38.74 -3.30 -9.34
N THR A 207 -39.37 -2.18 -9.69
CA THR A 207 -38.86 -0.83 -9.38
C THR A 207 -38.41 -0.72 -7.93
N ASN A 208 -37.27 -0.05 -7.71
CA ASN A 208 -36.59 0.12 -6.42
C ASN A 208 -35.93 -1.14 -5.83
N GLN A 209 -35.90 -2.25 -6.58
CA GLN A 209 -35.16 -3.45 -6.18
C GLN A 209 -33.66 -3.17 -6.19
N PRO A 210 -32.92 -3.51 -5.12
CA PRO A 210 -31.48 -3.29 -5.08
C PRO A 210 -30.74 -4.19 -6.07
N LEU A 211 -29.76 -3.57 -6.72
CA LEU A 211 -28.79 -4.24 -7.57
C LEU A 211 -27.48 -4.35 -6.81
N ARG A 212 -26.79 -5.47 -6.99
CA ARG A 212 -25.46 -5.70 -6.46
C ARG A 212 -24.49 -5.94 -7.59
N LEU A 213 -23.49 -5.07 -7.70
CA LEU A 213 -22.43 -5.23 -8.67
C LEU A 213 -21.25 -5.94 -8.04
N LEU A 214 -20.77 -6.98 -8.70
CA LEU A 214 -19.58 -7.72 -8.32
C LEU A 214 -18.53 -7.56 -9.40
N GLY A 215 -17.36 -7.14 -8.98
CA GLY A 215 -16.33 -6.76 -9.92
C GLY A 215 -14.97 -6.71 -9.28
N TYR A 216 -14.08 -6.00 -9.97
CA TYR A 216 -12.76 -5.70 -9.48
C TYR A 216 -12.45 -4.24 -9.71
N ARG A 217 -11.63 -3.69 -8.81
CA ARG A 217 -10.95 -2.41 -8.99
C ARG A 217 -9.45 -2.62 -9.11
N GLN A 218 -8.77 -1.57 -9.52
CA GLN A 218 -7.32 -1.50 -9.47
C GLN A 218 -6.83 -1.31 -8.02
N PRO A 219 -5.62 -1.78 -7.70
CA PRO A 219 -5.07 -1.60 -6.37
C PRO A 219 -4.80 -0.11 -6.14
N ARG A 220 -5.12 0.39 -4.95
CA ARG A 220 -4.84 1.78 -4.60
C ARG A 220 -3.35 1.97 -4.34
N LEU A 221 -2.83 3.16 -4.66
CA LEU A 221 -1.50 3.58 -4.21
C LEU A 221 -1.55 3.95 -2.72
N LEU A 222 -0.38 3.92 -2.09
CA LEU A 222 -0.21 4.25 -0.68
C LEU A 222 0.21 5.72 -0.55
N ALA A 223 -0.76 6.58 -0.25
CA ALA A 223 -0.61 8.02 -0.07
C ALA A 223 -0.19 8.40 1.36
N SER A 224 -0.62 7.65 2.37
CA SER A 224 -0.29 7.86 3.78
C SER A 224 0.34 6.62 4.43
N ASP A 225 0.97 6.80 5.59
CA ASP A 225 1.56 5.71 6.37
C ASP A 225 0.54 4.74 6.96
N ALA A 226 -0.69 5.20 7.15
CA ALA A 226 -1.81 4.39 7.60
C ALA A 226 -2.46 3.58 6.47
N ASP A 227 -2.13 3.88 5.20
CA ASP A 227 -2.73 3.19 4.06
C ASP A 227 -2.29 1.73 4.06
N GLU A 228 -3.26 0.83 4.00
CA GLU A 228 -3.03 -0.60 3.92
C GLU A 228 -2.88 -1.05 2.47
N THR A 229 -1.89 -1.93 2.23
CA THR A 229 -1.73 -2.62 0.95
C THR A 229 -2.81 -3.67 0.74
N GLU A 230 -3.34 -3.70 -0.48
CA GLU A 230 -4.33 -4.68 -0.94
C GLU A 230 -3.67 -5.83 -1.71
N ILE A 231 -2.38 -5.67 -1.99
CA ILE A 231 -1.53 -6.62 -2.70
C ILE A 231 -0.61 -7.31 -1.69
N SER A 232 -0.21 -8.56 -1.99
CA SER A 232 0.73 -9.35 -1.18
C SER A 232 1.88 -8.46 -0.65
N PRO A 233 2.01 -8.29 0.67
CA PRO A 233 3.10 -7.53 1.27
C PRO A 233 4.48 -8.04 0.83
N ASN A 234 4.64 -9.36 0.69
CA ASN A 234 5.88 -9.99 0.25
C ASN A 234 6.28 -9.54 -1.15
N TYR A 235 5.31 -9.45 -2.07
CA TYR A 235 5.55 -8.92 -3.41
C TYR A 235 6.05 -7.47 -3.36
N VAL A 236 5.33 -6.62 -2.63
CA VAL A 236 5.62 -5.18 -2.55
C VAL A 236 7.01 -4.96 -1.94
N ILE A 237 7.35 -5.67 -0.87
CA ILE A 237 8.67 -5.62 -0.23
C ILE A 237 9.75 -6.10 -1.18
N ALA A 238 9.58 -7.29 -1.78
CA ALA A 238 10.61 -7.88 -2.63
C ALA A 238 10.91 -7.01 -3.86
N TYR A 239 9.87 -6.46 -4.50
CA TYR A 239 10.03 -5.54 -5.61
C TYR A 239 10.74 -4.26 -5.20
N ALA A 240 10.30 -3.62 -4.11
CA ALA A 240 10.89 -2.37 -3.65
C ALA A 240 12.36 -2.56 -3.25
N VAL A 241 12.71 -3.65 -2.56
CA VAL A 241 14.10 -3.98 -2.20
C VAL A 241 14.94 -4.19 -3.46
N ALA A 242 14.48 -5.00 -4.41
CA ALA A 242 15.21 -5.24 -5.66
C ALA A 242 15.47 -3.94 -6.42
N LYS A 243 14.45 -3.07 -6.52
CA LYS A 243 14.56 -1.79 -7.21
C LYS A 243 15.54 -0.84 -6.52
N LEU A 244 15.43 -0.72 -5.20
CA LEU A 244 16.30 0.17 -4.45
C LEU A 244 17.74 -0.32 -4.52
N LEU A 245 18.02 -1.61 -4.30
CA LEU A 245 19.35 -2.17 -4.51
C LEU A 245 19.88 -1.77 -5.90
N GLY A 246 19.12 -2.03 -6.97
CA GLY A 246 19.53 -1.64 -8.33
C GLY A 246 19.92 -0.16 -8.51
N ASN A 247 19.32 0.75 -7.74
CA ASN A 247 19.62 2.18 -7.77
C ASN A 247 20.83 2.59 -6.90
N PHE A 248 21.22 1.78 -5.91
CA PHE A 248 22.34 2.06 -4.99
C PHE A 248 23.63 1.27 -5.30
N ALA A 249 23.67 0.54 -6.41
CA ALA A 249 24.90 -0.11 -6.88
C ALA A 249 25.96 0.94 -7.24
N GLY A 250 27.01 1.10 -6.42
CA GLY A 250 28.14 1.98 -6.75
C GLY A 250 28.81 2.73 -5.60
N GLY A 251 28.40 2.51 -4.35
CA GLY A 251 29.15 3.04 -3.20
C GLY A 251 30.59 2.49 -3.18
N GLY A 252 31.59 3.34 -2.90
CA GLY A 252 33.02 2.97 -2.95
C GLY A 252 33.46 1.87 -1.98
N SER A 253 32.60 1.43 -1.07
CA SER A 253 32.83 0.33 -0.13
C SER A 253 31.97 -0.91 -0.39
N THR A 254 31.07 -0.87 -1.38
CA THR A 254 30.15 -1.97 -1.67
C THR A 254 30.77 -2.88 -2.73
N ASP A 255 30.94 -4.16 -2.39
CA ASP A 255 31.28 -5.21 -3.37
C ASP A 255 30.17 -5.29 -4.44
N PRO A 256 30.46 -4.93 -5.71
CA PRO A 256 29.47 -4.93 -6.77
C PRO A 256 28.83 -6.30 -7.02
N ASP A 257 29.59 -7.39 -6.85
CA ASP A 257 29.12 -8.75 -7.14
C ASP A 257 28.15 -9.21 -6.06
N ALA A 258 28.50 -9.01 -4.78
CA ALA A 258 27.60 -9.30 -3.67
C ALA A 258 26.30 -8.49 -3.76
N HIS A 259 26.40 -7.24 -4.21
CA HIS A 259 25.26 -6.37 -4.41
C HIS A 259 24.34 -6.87 -5.56
N ALA A 260 24.92 -7.22 -6.72
CA ALA A 260 24.19 -7.77 -7.86
C ALA A 260 23.49 -9.09 -7.51
N GLN A 261 24.15 -9.97 -6.75
CA GLN A 261 23.55 -11.23 -6.27
C GLN A 261 22.32 -10.98 -5.38
N ARG A 262 22.41 -10.02 -4.44
CA ARG A 262 21.27 -9.65 -3.59
C ARG A 262 20.11 -9.11 -4.42
N GLN A 263 20.39 -8.21 -5.37
CA GLN A 263 19.35 -7.67 -6.26
C GLN A 263 18.67 -8.80 -7.07
N GLY A 264 19.46 -9.73 -7.61
CA GLY A 264 18.96 -10.88 -8.37
C GLY A 264 18.05 -11.78 -7.54
N PHE A 265 18.43 -12.08 -6.29
CA PHE A 265 17.58 -12.83 -5.36
C PHE A 265 16.21 -12.17 -5.15
N TRP A 266 16.17 -10.88 -4.82
CA TRP A 266 14.93 -10.16 -4.56
C TRP A 266 14.06 -10.02 -5.82
N THR A 267 14.69 -9.85 -6.99
CA THR A 267 13.99 -9.82 -8.28
C THR A 267 13.28 -11.16 -8.54
N ASN A 268 13.97 -12.28 -8.30
CA ASN A 268 13.38 -13.61 -8.46
C ASN A 268 12.22 -13.84 -7.49
N LEU A 269 12.37 -13.45 -6.23
CA LEU A 269 11.29 -13.54 -5.24
C LEU A 269 10.07 -12.71 -5.64
N ALA A 270 10.27 -11.46 -6.09
CA ALA A 270 9.20 -10.61 -6.58
C ALA A 270 8.47 -11.24 -7.78
N ASN A 271 9.20 -11.89 -8.70
CA ASN A 271 8.60 -12.59 -9.84
C ASN A 271 7.75 -13.80 -9.41
N VAL A 272 8.22 -14.58 -8.43
CA VAL A 272 7.46 -15.71 -7.88
C VAL A 272 6.16 -15.22 -7.23
N GLU A 273 6.25 -14.21 -6.36
CA GLU A 273 5.08 -13.62 -5.70
C GLU A 273 4.09 -13.01 -6.70
N LYS A 274 4.60 -12.36 -7.75
CA LYS A 274 3.79 -11.78 -8.84
C LYS A 274 2.94 -12.82 -9.56
N LEU A 275 3.44 -14.04 -9.75
CA LEU A 275 2.67 -15.12 -10.37
C LEU A 275 1.47 -15.54 -9.49
N GLY A 276 1.64 -15.50 -8.18
CA GLY A 276 0.57 -15.79 -7.21
C GLY A 276 -0.56 -14.76 -7.20
N ILE A 277 -0.25 -13.50 -7.53
CA ILE A 277 -1.21 -12.38 -7.54
C ILE A 277 -2.19 -12.46 -8.73
N ARG A 278 -1.87 -13.24 -9.78
CA ARG A 278 -2.65 -13.26 -11.02
C ARG A 278 -4.05 -13.84 -10.81
N ASN A 279 -5.06 -12.96 -10.81
CA ASN A 279 -6.46 -13.35 -10.69
C ASN A 279 -7.00 -13.97 -11.99
N LYS A 280 -7.11 -15.31 -12.03
CA LYS A 280 -7.70 -16.03 -13.18
C LYS A 280 -9.13 -15.58 -13.48
N LYS A 281 -9.95 -15.32 -12.44
CA LYS A 281 -11.34 -14.84 -12.60
C LYS A 281 -11.45 -13.45 -13.23
N ALA A 282 -10.42 -12.61 -13.14
CA ALA A 282 -10.40 -11.32 -13.81
C ALA A 282 -10.31 -11.45 -15.34
N GLN A 283 -9.82 -12.59 -15.86
CA GLN A 283 -9.71 -12.83 -17.31
C GLN A 283 -11.05 -13.04 -18.00
N SER A 284 -12.05 -13.52 -17.27
CA SER A 284 -13.42 -13.71 -17.77
C SER A 284 -14.34 -12.52 -17.47
N ALA A 285 -13.84 -11.48 -16.81
CA ALA A 285 -14.62 -10.30 -16.44
C ALA A 285 -14.71 -9.30 -17.60
N ARG A 286 -15.78 -8.51 -17.63
CA ARG A 286 -16.00 -7.44 -18.62
C ARG A 286 -15.32 -6.15 -18.17
N ARG A 287 -14.66 -5.47 -19.10
CA ARG A 287 -13.94 -4.22 -18.81
C ARG A 287 -14.89 -3.03 -18.73
N VAL A 288 -14.76 -2.25 -17.67
CA VAL A 288 -15.35 -0.91 -17.54
C VAL A 288 -14.29 0.08 -18.02
N ARG A 289 -14.58 0.78 -19.13
CA ARG A 289 -13.74 1.88 -19.60
C ARG A 289 -14.46 3.18 -19.29
N TRP A 290 -13.82 3.98 -18.44
CA TRP A 290 -14.14 5.37 -18.17
C TRP A 290 -13.64 6.26 -19.31
#